data_AF-A0A5F1I3F5-F1
#
_entry.id   AF-A0A5F1I3F5-F1
#
_cell.length_a   1.000
_cell.length_b   1.000
_cell.length_c   1.000
_cell.angle_alpha   90.00
_cell.angle_beta   90.00
_cell.angle_gamma   90.00
#
_symmetry.space_group_name_H-M   'P 1'
#
loop_
_entity.id
_entity.type
_entity.pdbx_description
1 polymer ?
#
loop_
_entity_poly.entity_id
_entity_poly.type
_entity_poly.pdbx_seq_one_letter_code
_entity_poly.pdbx_strand_id
1 'polypeptide(L)'
;MYGVQGTPDCYRIELKNVYGVQENLISYRQAALGAWVAVVGGGDPYEVAYAIYKAVPDISVLTNDVSNPSGSPVEKKTIPITVYPDTYQVPMVVPSSQNASALITWNTVSTTYIDPTGIAKAVQQNIADYINAIAVGEPINIFQIQDIFLTSVQGLVPASLISMIDIQIGINGVIVPPSADSSLVYGDTYAYFSTSADKIQVKQYGSTS
;
A
#
# COMPACT_ATOMS: atom_id res chain seq x y z
N MET A 1 2.42 6.38 23.78
CA MET A 1 2.58 7.84 23.90
C MET A 1 1.51 8.46 23.03
N TYR A 2 0.55 9.21 23.61
CA TYR A 2 -0.44 9.92 22.80
C TYR A 2 0.30 10.99 21.97
N GLY A 3 0.04 11.05 20.67
CA GLY A 3 0.54 12.13 19.82
C GLY A 3 -0.02 13.47 20.28
N VAL A 4 0.69 14.57 20.00
CA VAL A 4 0.14 15.92 20.23
C VAL A 4 -1.07 16.10 19.32
N GLN A 5 -2.19 16.59 19.84
CA GLN A 5 -3.40 16.83 19.05
C GLN A 5 -3.09 17.71 17.84
N GLY A 6 -3.65 17.39 16.67
CA GLY A 6 -3.34 18.08 15.42
C GLY A 6 -2.06 17.63 14.71
N THR A 7 -1.36 16.61 15.22
CA THR A 7 -0.27 15.94 14.48
C THR A 7 -0.79 14.71 13.72
N PRO A 8 -0.15 14.32 12.60
CA PRO A 8 -0.46 13.08 11.90
C PRO A 8 -0.43 11.84 12.80
N ASP A 9 0.41 11.83 13.84
CA ASP A 9 0.52 10.73 14.79
C ASP A 9 -0.72 10.59 15.68
N CYS A 10 -1.29 11.71 16.15
CA CYS A 10 -2.54 11.68 16.92
C CYS A 10 -3.68 11.11 16.06
N TYR A 11 -3.81 11.57 14.81
CA TYR A 11 -4.76 11.03 13.84
C TYR A 11 -4.63 9.52 13.66
N ARG A 12 -3.40 9.03 13.48
CA ARG A 12 -3.14 7.58 13.33
C ARG A 12 -3.51 6.80 14.58
N ILE A 13 -3.16 7.30 15.76
CA ILE A 13 -3.42 6.63 17.03
C ILE A 13 -4.94 6.53 17.29
N GLU A 14 -5.69 7.61 17.11
CA GLU A 14 -7.14 7.60 17.33
C GLU A 14 -7.85 6.63 16.39
N LEU A 15 -7.47 6.59 15.12
CA LEU A 15 -8.09 5.71 14.13
C LEU A 15 -7.77 4.22 14.35
N LYS A 16 -6.56 3.89 14.83
CA LYS A 16 -6.21 2.51 15.19
C LYS A 16 -7.05 1.94 16.33
N ASN A 17 -7.66 2.80 17.16
CA ASN A 17 -8.55 2.38 18.22
C ASN A 17 -9.96 2.04 17.72
N VAL A 18 -10.30 2.41 16.47
CA VAL A 18 -11.59 2.08 15.86
C VAL A 18 -11.53 0.65 15.32
N TYR A 19 -12.48 -0.18 15.74
CA TYR A 19 -12.50 -1.59 15.35
C TYR A 19 -12.66 -1.75 13.84
N GLY A 20 -11.82 -2.57 13.23
CA GLY A 20 -11.87 -2.88 11.80
C GLY A 20 -11.14 -1.88 10.89
N VAL A 21 -10.59 -0.78 11.42
CA VAL A 21 -9.68 0.09 10.66
C VAL A 21 -8.36 -0.63 10.41
N GLN A 22 -7.82 -0.51 9.20
CA GLN A 22 -6.54 -1.11 8.81
C GLN A 22 -5.43 -0.06 8.80
N GLU A 23 -4.31 -0.33 9.49
CA GLU A 23 -3.23 0.64 9.69
C GLU A 23 -2.61 1.17 8.39
N ASN A 24 -2.36 0.27 7.43
CA ASN A 24 -1.81 0.62 6.12
C ASN A 24 -2.78 1.48 5.29
N LEU A 25 -4.07 1.52 5.65
CA LEU A 25 -5.09 2.32 4.96
C LEU A 25 -5.34 3.69 5.61
N ILE A 26 -4.50 4.07 6.58
CA ILE A 26 -4.59 5.37 7.25
C ILE A 26 -3.56 6.33 6.66
N SER A 27 -4.04 7.46 6.16
CA SER A 27 -3.20 8.58 5.72
C SER A 27 -3.84 9.92 6.06
N TYR A 28 -3.02 10.87 6.48
CA TYR A 28 -3.39 12.28 6.65
C TYR A 28 -2.43 13.14 5.85
N ARG A 29 -2.93 13.78 4.79
CA ARG A 29 -2.07 14.48 3.82
C ARG A 29 -2.67 15.80 3.37
N GLN A 30 -1.81 16.72 2.98
CA GLN A 30 -2.21 18.01 2.44
C GLN A 30 -2.37 17.91 0.92
N ALA A 31 -3.59 18.09 0.42
CA ALA A 31 -3.86 18.11 -1.03
C ALA A 31 -3.56 19.48 -1.65
N ALA A 32 -3.83 20.55 -0.91
CA ALA A 32 -3.48 21.93 -1.25
C ALA A 32 -3.22 22.72 0.03
N LEU A 33 -2.60 23.90 -0.06
CA LEU A 33 -2.35 24.74 1.10
C LEU A 33 -3.66 25.01 1.87
N GLY A 34 -3.71 24.59 3.13
CA GLY A 34 -4.90 24.72 3.98
C GLY A 34 -6.00 23.66 3.78
N ALA A 35 -5.83 22.71 2.85
CA ALA A 35 -6.78 21.66 2.55
C ALA A 35 -6.17 20.26 2.78
N TRP A 36 -6.63 19.59 3.83
CA TRP A 36 -6.14 18.30 4.29
C TRP A 36 -7.13 17.18 4.02
N VAL A 37 -6.63 16.00 3.70
CA VAL A 37 -7.43 14.83 3.35
C VAL A 37 -7.22 13.78 4.42
N ALA A 38 -8.32 13.42 5.07
CA ALA A 38 -8.40 12.26 5.95
C ALA A 38 -8.71 11.02 5.10
N VAL A 39 -7.74 10.12 4.95
CA VAL A 39 -7.90 8.83 4.27
C VAL A 39 -7.95 7.73 5.32
N VAL A 40 -9.02 6.92 5.29
CA VAL A 40 -9.22 5.80 6.22
C VAL A 40 -9.90 4.64 5.51
N GLY A 41 -9.31 3.44 5.61
CA GLY A 41 -9.94 2.19 5.18
C GLY A 41 -10.35 1.30 6.34
N GLY A 42 -11.55 0.71 6.23
CA GLY A 42 -12.15 -0.14 7.26
C GLY A 42 -12.87 0.63 8.37
N GLY A 43 -13.44 -0.11 9.32
CA GLY A 43 -14.21 0.41 10.46
C GLY A 43 -15.61 0.93 10.12
N ASP A 44 -16.39 1.21 11.16
CA ASP A 44 -17.70 1.85 11.01
C ASP A 44 -17.53 3.35 10.64
N PRO A 45 -18.22 3.87 9.62
CA PRO A 45 -18.05 5.25 9.19
C PRO A 45 -18.31 6.32 10.26
N TYR A 46 -19.23 6.09 11.20
CA TYR A 46 -19.53 7.04 12.26
C TYR A 46 -18.47 7.01 13.36
N GLU A 47 -18.00 5.82 13.74
CA GLU A 47 -16.88 5.70 14.70
C GLU A 47 -15.59 6.30 14.13
N VAL A 48 -15.30 6.05 12.85
CA VAL A 48 -14.17 6.67 12.12
C VAL A 48 -14.31 8.19 12.11
N ALA A 49 -15.47 8.72 11.71
CA ALA A 49 -15.70 10.16 11.69
C ALA A 49 -15.55 10.80 13.08
N TYR A 50 -15.98 10.11 14.13
CA TYR A 50 -15.82 10.57 15.51
C TYR A 50 -14.35 10.53 15.97
N ALA A 51 -13.56 9.54 15.56
CA ALA A 51 -12.12 9.50 15.80
C ALA A 51 -11.38 10.64 15.07
N ILE A 52 -11.76 10.94 13.82
CA ILE A 52 -11.24 12.09 13.08
C ILE A 52 -11.59 13.41 13.80
N TYR A 53 -12.84 13.56 14.24
CA TYR A 53 -13.30 14.73 15.01
C TYR A 53 -12.46 14.98 16.28
N LYS A 54 -12.05 13.92 16.98
CA LYS A 54 -11.18 14.03 18.17
C LYS A 54 -9.74 14.43 17.83
N ALA A 55 -9.21 13.85 16.74
CA ALA A 55 -7.80 14.00 16.39
C ALA A 55 -7.48 15.33 15.69
N VAL A 56 -8.41 15.81 14.86
CA VAL A 56 -8.22 17.00 14.01
C VAL A 56 -8.83 18.23 14.71
N PRO A 57 -8.00 19.19 15.17
CA PRO A 57 -8.48 20.32 15.98
C PRO A 57 -9.34 21.31 15.18
N ASP A 58 -9.09 21.45 13.87
CA ASP A 58 -9.87 22.30 12.98
C ASP A 58 -10.41 21.46 11.82
N ILE A 59 -11.71 21.14 11.88
CA ILE A 59 -12.37 20.30 10.86
C ILE A 59 -12.58 21.07 9.55
N SER A 60 -12.56 22.41 9.58
CA SER A 60 -12.78 23.23 8.39
C SER A 60 -11.67 23.09 7.35
N VAL A 61 -10.49 22.61 7.76
CA VAL A 61 -9.37 22.33 6.85
C VAL A 61 -9.52 20.99 6.14
N LEU A 62 -10.46 20.13 6.57
CA LEU A 62 -10.65 18.82 5.95
C LEU A 62 -11.41 18.96 4.63
N THR A 63 -10.96 18.21 3.64
CA THR A 63 -11.60 18.09 2.34
C THR A 63 -11.57 16.64 1.87
N ASN A 64 -12.60 16.25 1.12
CA ASN A 64 -12.61 15.05 0.29
C ASN A 64 -12.66 15.42 -1.20
N ASP A 65 -12.52 16.70 -1.55
CA ASP A 65 -12.52 17.15 -2.94
C ASP A 65 -11.18 16.90 -3.62
N VAL A 66 -10.97 15.63 -3.97
CA VAL A 66 -9.73 15.14 -4.56
C VAL A 66 -10.00 14.20 -5.73
N SER A 67 -8.97 13.96 -6.53
CA SER A 67 -8.98 13.03 -7.66
C SER A 67 -7.68 12.23 -7.71
N ASN A 68 -7.74 11.04 -8.32
CA ASN A 68 -6.55 10.27 -8.62
C ASN A 68 -5.91 10.74 -9.93
N PRO A 69 -4.57 10.70 -10.07
CA PRO A 69 -3.88 11.03 -11.31
C PRO A 69 -4.30 10.14 -12.49
N SER A 70 -4.68 8.89 -12.26
CA SER A 70 -5.18 7.98 -13.31
C SER A 70 -6.58 8.35 -13.83
N GLY A 71 -7.29 9.25 -13.16
CA GLY A 71 -8.71 9.53 -13.42
C GLY A 71 -9.67 8.52 -12.78
N SER A 72 -9.17 7.47 -12.11
CA SER A 72 -10.01 6.52 -11.38
C SER A 72 -10.77 7.22 -10.24
N PRO A 73 -12.06 6.88 -10.02
CA PRO A 73 -12.87 7.55 -9.02
C PRO A 73 -12.32 7.35 -7.61
N VAL A 74 -12.44 8.39 -6.79
CA VAL A 74 -12.12 8.35 -5.36
C VAL A 74 -13.44 8.23 -4.58
N GLU A 75 -13.54 7.28 -3.65
CA GLU A 75 -14.71 7.17 -2.78
C GLU A 75 -14.65 8.26 -1.70
N LYS A 76 -15.62 9.18 -1.76
CA LYS A 76 -15.72 10.34 -0.86
C LYS A 76 -16.89 10.12 0.11
N LYS A 77 -16.67 10.38 1.40
CA LYS A 77 -17.72 10.35 2.43
C LYS A 77 -17.71 11.65 3.22
N THR A 78 -18.88 12.10 3.63
CA THR A 78 -19.05 13.20 4.58
C THR A 78 -20.03 12.74 5.63
N ILE A 79 -19.55 12.60 6.87
CA ILE A 79 -20.36 12.07 7.98
C ILE A 79 -20.65 13.19 8.97
N PRO A 80 -21.91 13.44 9.33
CA PRO A 80 -22.26 14.42 10.34
C PRO A 80 -22.00 13.88 11.75
N ILE A 81 -21.32 14.67 12.58
CA ILE A 81 -21.14 14.44 14.01
C ILE A 81 -21.91 15.52 14.76
N THR A 82 -22.91 15.13 15.54
CA THR A 82 -23.72 16.05 16.35
C THR A 82 -23.18 16.10 17.77
N VAL A 83 -22.78 17.30 18.19
CA VAL A 83 -22.41 17.63 19.57
C VAL A 83 -23.34 18.76 19.98
N TYR A 84 -24.50 18.41 20.53
CA TYR A 84 -25.59 19.36 20.75
C TYR A 84 -25.12 20.66 21.41
N PRO A 85 -25.49 21.84 20.86
CA PRO A 85 -26.41 22.06 19.74
C PRO A 85 -25.76 22.00 18.34
N ASP A 86 -24.45 21.79 18.27
CA ASP A 86 -23.67 21.90 17.06
C ASP A 86 -23.65 20.60 16.23
N THR A 87 -23.40 20.73 14.93
CA THR A 87 -23.17 19.59 14.04
C THR A 87 -22.00 19.89 13.11
N TYR A 88 -21.03 18.99 13.08
CA TYR A 88 -19.81 19.09 12.29
C TYR A 88 -19.87 18.11 11.13
N GLN A 89 -19.57 18.57 9.92
CA GLN A 89 -19.44 17.71 8.74
C GLN A 89 -17.99 17.24 8.65
N VAL A 90 -17.76 15.93 8.73
CA VAL A 90 -16.41 15.36 8.66
C VAL A 90 -16.21 14.73 7.26
N PRO A 91 -15.53 15.42 6.33
CA PRO A 91 -15.20 14.85 5.03
C PRO A 91 -13.99 13.91 5.16
N MET A 92 -14.10 12.75 4.51
CA MET A 92 -13.04 11.75 4.44
C MET A 92 -13.05 11.03 3.09
N VAL A 93 -11.94 10.37 2.79
CA VAL A 93 -11.76 9.52 1.62
C VAL A 93 -11.60 8.07 2.07
N VAL A 94 -12.35 7.17 1.43
CA VAL A 94 -12.17 5.74 1.59
C VAL A 94 -11.26 5.26 0.46
N PRO A 95 -10.11 4.64 0.77
CA PRO A 95 -9.16 4.28 -0.26
C PRO A 95 -9.66 3.11 -1.10
N SER A 96 -9.50 3.23 -2.42
CA SER A 96 -9.85 2.16 -3.35
C SER A 96 -8.76 1.09 -3.40
N SER A 97 -9.13 -0.14 -3.73
CA SER A 97 -8.17 -1.23 -3.90
C SER A 97 -7.64 -1.28 -5.32
N GLN A 98 -6.33 -1.44 -5.48
CA GLN A 98 -5.64 -1.70 -6.75
C GLN A 98 -5.00 -3.09 -6.70
N ASN A 99 -5.37 -3.95 -7.64
CA ASN A 99 -4.84 -5.30 -7.72
C ASN A 99 -3.39 -5.24 -8.21
N ALA A 100 -2.45 -5.56 -7.34
CA ALA A 100 -1.03 -5.63 -7.65
C ALA A 100 -0.62 -7.06 -8.00
N SER A 101 0.30 -7.20 -8.95
CA SER A 101 0.95 -8.46 -9.31
C SER A 101 2.44 -8.21 -9.54
N ALA A 102 3.28 -9.20 -9.24
CA ALA A 102 4.71 -9.13 -9.50
C ALA A 102 5.12 -10.29 -10.41
N LEU A 103 5.89 -9.98 -11.46
CA LEU A 103 6.50 -10.96 -12.34
C LEU A 103 8.00 -10.89 -12.14
N ILE A 104 8.56 -11.97 -11.61
CA ILE A 104 9.97 -12.07 -11.23
C ILE A 104 10.61 -13.13 -12.10
N THR A 105 11.59 -12.70 -12.89
CA THR A 105 12.44 -13.59 -13.67
C THR A 105 13.82 -13.64 -13.02
N TRP A 106 14.27 -14.83 -12.65
CA TRP A 106 15.56 -15.00 -11.99
C TRP A 106 16.45 -16.00 -12.72
N ASN A 107 17.76 -15.92 -12.52
CA ASN A 107 18.70 -16.93 -13.02
C ASN A 107 19.84 -17.16 -12.04
N THR A 108 20.52 -18.30 -12.20
CA THR A 108 21.64 -18.71 -11.35
C THR A 108 22.76 -19.33 -12.17
N VAL A 109 23.98 -19.17 -11.68
CA VAL A 109 25.18 -19.87 -12.19
C VAL A 109 25.50 -21.14 -11.41
N SER A 110 24.62 -21.57 -10.50
CA SER A 110 24.81 -22.81 -9.75
C SER A 110 24.94 -24.00 -10.69
N THR A 111 25.90 -24.88 -10.42
CA THR A 111 26.08 -26.14 -11.14
C THR A 111 25.21 -27.26 -10.58
N THR A 112 24.60 -27.06 -9.40
CA THR A 112 23.64 -28.00 -8.83
C THR A 112 22.22 -27.65 -9.28
N TYR A 113 21.38 -28.67 -9.39
CA TYR A 113 19.97 -28.47 -9.67
C TYR A 113 19.31 -27.68 -8.53
N ILE A 114 18.58 -26.63 -8.90
CA ILE A 114 17.73 -25.85 -8.00
C ILE A 114 16.31 -25.98 -8.53
N ASP A 115 15.39 -26.43 -7.68
CA ASP A 115 13.98 -26.56 -8.04
C ASP A 115 13.30 -25.19 -8.16
N PRO A 116 12.87 -24.75 -9.37
CA PRO A 116 12.22 -23.45 -9.54
C PRO A 116 10.89 -23.33 -8.80
N THR A 117 10.19 -24.45 -8.57
CA THR A 117 8.94 -24.47 -7.82
C THR A 117 9.18 -24.20 -6.34
N GLY A 118 10.25 -24.79 -5.78
CA GLY A 118 10.71 -24.51 -4.42
C GLY A 118 11.05 -23.02 -4.22
N ILE A 119 11.76 -22.43 -5.18
CA ILE A 119 12.08 -20.98 -5.17
C ILE A 119 10.81 -20.13 -5.20
N ALA A 120 9.86 -20.43 -6.09
CA ALA A 120 8.61 -19.69 -6.15
C ALA A 120 7.86 -19.73 -4.81
N LYS A 121 7.66 -20.92 -4.23
CA LYS A 121 6.96 -21.08 -2.96
C LYS A 121 7.64 -20.38 -1.78
N ALA A 122 8.96 -20.33 -1.76
CA ALA A 122 9.72 -19.64 -0.71
C ALA A 122 9.50 -18.12 -0.72
N VAL A 123 9.21 -17.54 -1.88
CA VAL A 123 9.20 -16.08 -2.11
C VAL A 123 7.79 -15.50 -2.14
N GLN A 124 6.84 -16.22 -2.74
CA GLN A 124 5.52 -15.69 -3.10
C GLN A 124 4.77 -15.02 -1.93
N GLN A 125 4.73 -15.69 -0.76
CA GLN A 125 4.02 -15.15 0.40
C GLN A 125 4.69 -13.89 0.95
N ASN A 126 6.02 -13.90 1.10
CA ASN A 126 6.75 -12.77 1.67
C ASN A 126 6.62 -11.49 0.83
N ILE A 127 6.58 -11.63 -0.50
CA ILE A 127 6.35 -10.49 -1.41
C ILE A 127 4.90 -10.02 -1.33
N ALA A 128 3.93 -10.95 -1.28
CA ALA A 128 2.53 -10.60 -1.15
C ALA A 128 2.27 -9.83 0.16
N ASP A 129 2.86 -10.28 1.27
CA ASP A 129 2.78 -9.62 2.57
C ASP A 129 3.39 -8.22 2.54
N TYR A 130 4.56 -8.06 1.89
CA TYR A 130 5.17 -6.76 1.68
C TYR A 130 4.25 -5.80 0.93
N ILE A 131 3.72 -6.22 -0.23
CA ILE A 131 2.84 -5.37 -1.05
C ILE A 131 1.57 -4.98 -0.28
N ASN A 132 0.95 -5.93 0.43
CA ASN A 132 -0.25 -5.65 1.23
C ASN A 132 0.04 -4.74 2.43
N ALA A 133 1.28 -4.69 2.93
CA ALA A 133 1.69 -3.83 4.04
C ALA A 133 2.01 -2.39 3.60
N ILE A 134 2.13 -2.12 2.30
CA ILE A 134 2.40 -0.77 1.78
C ILE A 134 1.26 0.17 2.18
N ALA A 135 1.63 1.34 2.71
CA ALA A 135 0.64 2.34 3.10
C ALA A 135 -0.06 2.95 1.86
N VAL A 136 -1.32 3.32 2.02
CA VAL A 136 -2.13 3.94 0.97
C VAL A 136 -1.42 5.11 0.29
N GLY A 137 -1.35 5.09 -1.05
CA GLY A 137 -0.69 6.10 -1.86
C GLY A 137 0.85 6.06 -1.89
N GLU A 138 1.49 5.14 -1.15
CA GLU A 138 2.93 4.90 -1.25
C GLU A 138 3.25 3.96 -2.42
N PRO A 139 4.44 4.09 -3.05
CA PRO A 139 4.83 3.25 -4.18
C PRO A 139 5.31 1.86 -3.76
N ILE A 140 5.27 0.91 -4.71
CA ILE A 140 5.98 -0.36 -4.61
C ILE A 140 7.47 -0.12 -4.92
N ASN A 141 8.35 -0.57 -4.02
CA ASN A 141 9.80 -0.45 -4.20
C ASN A 141 10.39 -1.78 -4.70
N ILE A 142 10.91 -1.77 -5.92
CA ILE A 142 11.50 -2.95 -6.55
C ILE A 142 12.72 -3.46 -5.77
N PHE A 143 13.50 -2.59 -5.12
CA PHE A 143 14.64 -3.02 -4.31
C PHE A 143 14.22 -3.78 -3.05
N GLN A 144 13.09 -3.42 -2.44
CA GLN A 144 12.55 -4.17 -1.30
C GLN A 144 12.11 -5.57 -1.75
N ILE A 145 11.50 -5.67 -2.94
CA ILE A 145 11.14 -6.97 -3.55
C ILE A 145 12.40 -7.80 -3.82
N GLN A 146 13.47 -7.19 -4.35
CA GLN A 146 14.73 -7.86 -4.60
C GLN A 146 15.38 -8.38 -3.30
N ASP A 147 15.39 -7.58 -2.24
CA ASP A 147 15.93 -7.98 -0.94
C ASP A 147 15.12 -9.12 -0.30
N ILE A 148 13.79 -9.05 -0.38
CA ILE A 148 12.90 -10.13 0.06
C ILE A 148 13.17 -11.41 -0.74
N PHE A 149 13.35 -11.30 -2.06
CA PHE A 149 13.69 -12.45 -2.90
C PHE A 149 15.00 -13.10 -2.41
N LEU A 150 16.08 -12.32 -2.31
CA LEU A 150 17.40 -12.81 -1.90
C LEU A 150 17.39 -13.46 -0.51
N THR A 151 16.69 -12.83 0.44
CA THR A 151 16.55 -13.34 1.81
C THR A 151 15.73 -14.64 1.84
N SER A 152 14.64 -14.71 1.08
CA SER A 152 13.74 -15.86 1.07
C SER A 152 14.38 -17.11 0.45
N VAL A 153 15.28 -16.94 -0.51
CA VAL A 153 15.91 -18.06 -1.24
C VAL A 153 17.28 -18.45 -0.68
N GLN A 154 17.81 -17.76 0.33
CA GLN A 154 19.17 -17.95 0.83
C GLN A 154 19.49 -19.41 1.22
N GLY A 155 18.50 -20.16 1.74
CA GLY A 155 18.65 -21.57 2.09
C GLY A 155 18.60 -22.54 0.90
N LEU A 156 18.18 -22.08 -0.28
CA LEU A 156 18.03 -22.86 -1.50
C LEU A 156 19.15 -22.57 -2.51
N VAL A 157 19.48 -21.29 -2.66
CA VAL A 157 20.57 -20.81 -3.52
C VAL A 157 21.29 -19.65 -2.84
N PRO A 158 22.61 -19.73 -2.63
CA PRO A 158 23.40 -18.62 -2.13
C PRO A 158 23.24 -17.38 -3.03
N ALA A 159 23.09 -16.20 -2.41
CA ALA A 159 22.92 -14.95 -3.14
C ALA A 159 24.04 -14.67 -4.16
N SER A 160 25.27 -15.10 -3.87
CA SER A 160 26.42 -14.98 -4.78
C SER A 160 26.32 -15.79 -6.07
N LEU A 161 25.42 -16.79 -6.12
CA LEU A 161 25.18 -17.62 -7.30
C LEU A 161 23.97 -17.15 -8.12
N ILE A 162 23.24 -16.14 -7.66
CA ILE A 162 22.15 -15.54 -8.42
C ILE A 162 22.77 -14.56 -9.42
N SER A 163 22.52 -14.80 -10.71
CA SER A 163 23.13 -14.04 -11.81
C SER A 163 22.18 -13.01 -12.42
N MET A 164 20.88 -13.14 -12.18
CA MET A 164 19.86 -12.23 -12.70
C MET A 164 18.65 -12.22 -11.77
N ILE A 165 18.10 -11.03 -11.56
CA ILE A 165 16.77 -10.79 -11.01
C ILE A 165 16.17 -9.64 -11.82
N ASP A 166 15.10 -9.92 -12.56
CA ASP A 166 14.29 -8.93 -13.27
C ASP A 166 12.89 -8.94 -12.65
N ILE A 167 12.36 -7.76 -12.33
CA ILE A 167 11.11 -7.59 -11.60
C ILE A 167 10.24 -6.61 -12.37
N GLN A 168 9.05 -7.06 -12.73
CA GLN A 168 8.01 -6.24 -13.35
C GLN A 168 6.77 -6.21 -12.46
N ILE A 169 6.17 -5.04 -12.31
CA ILE A 169 4.98 -4.84 -11.48
C ILE A 169 3.79 -4.58 -12.39
N GLY A 170 2.71 -5.31 -12.14
CA GLY A 170 1.40 -5.08 -12.74
C GLY A 170 0.46 -4.42 -11.74
N ILE A 171 -0.27 -3.40 -12.17
CA ILE A 171 -1.35 -2.75 -11.41
C ILE A 171 -2.62 -2.84 -12.24
N ASN A 172 -3.68 -3.42 -11.66
CA ASN A 172 -4.96 -3.66 -12.33
C ASN A 172 -4.83 -4.39 -13.68
N GLY A 173 -3.87 -5.33 -13.76
CA GLY A 173 -3.62 -6.15 -14.95
C GLY A 173 -2.74 -5.49 -16.02
N VAL A 174 -2.24 -4.27 -15.80
CA VAL A 174 -1.35 -3.56 -16.71
C VAL A 174 0.05 -3.47 -16.10
N ILE A 175 1.09 -3.80 -16.86
CA ILE A 175 2.49 -3.60 -16.41
C ILE A 175 2.77 -2.10 -16.33
N VAL A 176 3.18 -1.66 -15.15
CA VAL A 176 3.51 -0.26 -14.88
C VAL A 176 5.03 -0.17 -14.66
N PRO A 177 5.77 0.57 -15.51
CA PRO A 177 7.19 0.76 -15.32
C PRO A 177 7.46 1.62 -14.07
N PRO A 178 8.65 1.49 -13.46
CA PRO A 178 9.06 2.40 -12.40
C PRO A 178 9.15 3.83 -12.92
N SER A 179 8.98 4.82 -12.03
CA SER A 179 9.15 6.22 -12.39
C SER A 179 10.59 6.50 -12.84
N ALA A 180 10.77 7.46 -13.75
CA ALA A 180 12.07 7.79 -14.32
C ALA A 180 13.14 7.97 -13.23
N ASP A 181 14.33 7.41 -13.48
CA ASP A 181 15.49 7.47 -12.57
C ASP A 181 15.23 6.89 -11.16
N SER A 182 14.24 6.01 -11.02
CA SER A 182 13.90 5.36 -9.74
C SER A 182 13.58 3.88 -9.92
N SER A 183 13.43 3.17 -8.79
CA SER A 183 12.92 1.81 -8.73
C SER A 183 11.56 1.74 -8.03
N LEU A 184 10.80 2.84 -8.08
CA LEU A 184 9.51 3.01 -7.45
C LEU A 184 8.39 2.94 -8.49
N VAL A 185 7.42 2.06 -8.27
CA VAL A 185 6.24 1.90 -9.11
C VAL A 185 5.03 2.49 -8.39
N TYR A 186 4.45 3.54 -8.97
CA TYR A 186 3.35 4.28 -8.36
C TYR A 186 1.99 3.75 -8.81
N GLY A 187 1.07 3.69 -7.84
CA GLY A 187 -0.36 3.49 -8.06
C GLY A 187 -1.11 4.81 -7.98
N ASP A 188 -2.39 4.72 -7.63
CA ASP A 188 -3.23 5.89 -7.39
C ASP A 188 -2.98 6.48 -6.01
N THR A 189 -3.03 7.82 -5.93
CA THR A 189 -2.74 8.57 -4.70
C THR A 189 -3.66 8.17 -3.53
N TYR A 190 -4.94 7.92 -3.80
CA TYR A 190 -5.93 7.55 -2.78
C TYR A 190 -6.32 6.07 -2.86
N ALA A 191 -5.40 5.23 -3.32
CA ALA A 191 -5.60 3.79 -3.40
C ALA A 191 -4.52 3.02 -2.63
N TYR A 192 -4.84 1.77 -2.30
CA TYR A 192 -3.90 0.83 -1.68
C TYR A 192 -3.73 -0.39 -2.57
N PHE A 193 -2.57 -1.03 -2.46
CA PHE A 193 -2.31 -2.27 -3.17
C PHE A 193 -2.92 -3.45 -2.42
N SER A 194 -3.57 -4.33 -3.17
CA SER A 194 -3.99 -5.65 -2.70
C SER A 194 -3.40 -6.72 -3.61
N THR A 195 -2.91 -7.79 -3.00
CA THR A 195 -2.36 -8.92 -3.73
C THR A 195 -2.45 -10.21 -2.92
N SER A 196 -2.16 -11.32 -3.58
CA SER A 196 -2.12 -12.66 -3.00
C SER A 196 -0.97 -13.45 -3.62
N ALA A 197 -0.52 -14.51 -2.94
CA ALA A 197 0.64 -15.29 -3.38
C ALA A 197 0.50 -15.83 -4.83
N ASP A 198 -0.71 -16.12 -5.31
CA ASP A 198 -0.97 -16.55 -6.70
C ASP A 198 -0.74 -15.45 -7.75
N LYS A 199 -0.73 -14.17 -7.34
CA LYS A 199 -0.42 -13.02 -8.21
C LYS A 199 1.07 -12.71 -8.28
N ILE A 200 1.88 -13.42 -7.50
CA ILE A 200 3.34 -13.32 -7.53
C ILE A 200 3.86 -14.47 -8.40
N GLN A 201 4.27 -14.15 -9.63
CA GLN A 201 4.83 -15.11 -10.56
C GLN A 201 6.34 -15.09 -10.47
N VAL A 202 6.94 -16.23 -10.15
CA VAL A 202 8.39 -16.40 -10.07
C VAL A 202 8.81 -17.47 -11.08
N LYS A 203 9.62 -17.09 -12.07
CA LYS A 203 10.06 -18.00 -13.14
C LYS A 203 11.57 -17.92 -13.29
N GLN A 204 12.20 -19.07 -13.52
CA GLN A 204 13.60 -19.09 -13.90
C GLN A 204 13.73 -18.71 -15.38
N TYR A 205 14.71 -17.88 -15.72
CA TYR A 205 14.99 -17.44 -17.08
C TYR A 205 15.17 -18.65 -18.02
N GLY A 206 14.56 -18.60 -19.20
CA GLY A 206 14.63 -19.68 -20.19
C GLY A 206 13.72 -20.88 -19.91
N SER A 207 12.97 -20.88 -18.81
CA SER A 207 11.95 -21.90 -18.53
C SER A 207 10.65 -21.54 -19.24
N THR A 208 10.26 -22.28 -20.27
CA THR A 208 8.89 -22.23 -20.79
C THR A 208 7.96 -22.93 -19.79
N SER A 209 6.87 -22.24 -19.42
CA SER A 209 5.79 -22.79 -18.61
C SER A 209 5.09 -23.95 -19.29
#